data_AF-A0A6L7LEG5-F1
#
_entry.id   AF-A0A6L7LEG5-F1
#
_cell.length_a   1.000
_cell.length_b   1.000
_cell.length_c   1.000
_cell.angle_alpha   90.00
_cell.angle_beta   90.00
_cell.angle_gamma   90.00
#
_symmetry.space_group_name_H-M   'P 1'
#
loop_
_entity.id
_entity.type
_entity.pdbx_description
1 polymer ?
#
loop_
_entity_poly.entity_id
_entity_poly.type
_entity_poly.pdbx_seq_one_letter_code
_entity_poly.pdbx_strand_id
1 'polypeptide(L)' 'MRYREVAQRLRKMGCLETDRRGKGSHRLWTNPATGKGAIIPDWGRKDLKIGTLRNAVRQLGLDWQDFRS' A
#
# COMPACT_ATOMS: atom_id res chain seq x y z
N MET A 1 3.97 -9.01 -7.15
CA MET A 1 3.88 -7.55 -7.22
C MET A 1 4.87 -6.99 -6.20
N ARG A 2 5.86 -6.28 -6.71
CA ARG A 2 6.90 -5.62 -5.92
C ARG A 2 6.33 -4.36 -5.27
N TYR A 3 6.95 -3.92 -4.19
CA TYR A 3 6.53 -2.71 -3.47
C TYR A 3 6.37 -1.49 -4.39
N ARG A 4 7.28 -1.29 -5.36
CA ARG A 4 7.21 -0.16 -6.31
C ARG A 4 5.93 -0.16 -7.15
N GLU A 5 5.46 -1.33 -7.57
CA GLU A 5 4.23 -1.46 -8.35
C GLU A 5 3.00 -1.17 -7.48
N VAL A 6 3.02 -1.65 -6.22
CA VAL A 6 1.98 -1.35 -5.23
C VAL A 6 1.90 0.15 -4.98
N ALA A 7 3.04 0.79 -4.73
CA ALA A 7 3.13 2.23 -4.48
C ALA A 7 2.60 3.07 -5.65
N GLN A 8 2.91 2.67 -6.89
CA GLN A 8 2.37 3.33 -8.09
C GLN A 8 0.84 3.21 -8.18
N ARG A 9 0.29 2.01 -7.94
CA ARG A 9 -1.16 1.78 -7.95
C ARG A 9 -1.88 2.58 -6.86
N LEU A 10 -1.34 2.57 -5.64
CA LEU A 10 -1.91 3.33 -4.53
C LEU A 10 -1.93 4.83 -4.79
N ARG A 11 -0.87 5.39 -5.38
CA ARG A 11 -0.84 6.82 -5.79
C ARG A 11 -1.89 7.13 -6.85
N LYS A 12 -2.09 6.24 -7.83
CA LYS A 12 -3.14 6.42 -8.85
C LYS A 12 -4.55 6.44 -8.25
N MET A 13 -4.77 5.73 -7.15
CA MET A 13 -6.04 5.74 -6.41
C MET A 13 -6.11 6.86 -5.35
N GLY A 14 -5.19 7.82 -5.37
CA GLY A 14 -5.21 8.97 -4.45
C GLY A 14 -4.71 8.69 -3.04
N CYS A 15 -4.11 7.52 -2.79
CA CYS A 15 -3.47 7.24 -1.50
C CYS A 15 -2.11 7.94 -1.40
N LEU A 16 -1.74 8.31 -0.19
CA LEU A 16 -0.53 9.04 0.13
C LEU A 16 0.41 8.18 0.97
N GLU A 17 1.69 8.18 0.61
CA GLU A 17 2.73 7.58 1.43
C GLU A 17 3.21 8.62 2.44
N THR A 18 3.41 8.23 3.69
CA THR A 18 3.94 9.14 4.72
C THR A 18 5.46 9.19 4.65
N ASP A 19 6.03 10.40 4.61
CA ASP A 19 7.49 10.63 4.56
C ASP A 19 8.23 10.20 5.83
N ARG A 20 7.51 9.97 6.94
CA ARG A 20 8.07 9.40 8.16
C ARG A 20 8.43 7.93 7.94
N ARG A 21 9.63 7.72 7.41
CA ARG A 21 10.30 6.42 7.41
C ARG A 21 10.79 6.13 8.83
N GLY A 22 10.08 5.24 9.54
CA GLY A 22 10.67 4.61 10.73
C GLY A 22 11.95 3.84 10.35
N LYS A 23 12.69 3.32 11.34
CA LYS A 23 13.93 2.55 11.10
C LYS A 23 13.76 1.27 10.27
N GLY A 24 12.54 0.91 9.87
CA GLY A 24 12.21 -0.31 9.14
C GLY A 24 11.91 -0.10 7.65
N SER A 25 11.77 -1.21 6.94
CA SER A 25 11.32 -1.21 5.54
C SER A 25 9.81 -0.99 5.38
N HIS A 26 9.07 -0.89 6.48
CA HIS A 26 7.63 -0.65 6.44
C HIS A 26 7.33 0.79 6.05
N ARG A 27 6.33 0.95 5.17
CA ARG A 27 5.86 2.23 4.65
C ARG A 27 4.41 2.43 5.08
N LEU A 28 4.14 3.58 5.69
CA LEU A 28 2.78 3.96 6.07
C LEU A 28 2.09 4.61 4.88
N TRP A 29 0.90 4.11 4.57
CA TRP A 29 0.01 4.67 3.57
C TRP A 29 -1.28 5.13 4.22
N THR A 30 -1.80 6.24 3.74
CA THR A 30 -3.10 6.78 4.13
C THR A 30 -3.98 6.97 2.90
N ASN A 31 -5.27 6.76 3.06
CA ASN A 31 -6.27 7.08 2.06
C ASN A 31 -7.09 8.28 2.56
N PRO A 32 -6.86 9.50 2.02
CA PRO A 32 -7.59 10.70 2.43
C PRO A 32 -9.11 10.60 2.23
N ALA A 33 -9.56 9.84 1.23
CA ALA A 33 -10.99 9.69 0.94
C ALA A 33 -11.74 8.89 2.01
N THR A 34 -11.05 7.99 2.72
CA THR A 34 -11.67 7.14 3.77
C THR A 34 -11.14 7.45 5.17
N GLY A 35 -10.09 8.27 5.30
CA GLY A 35 -9.38 8.52 6.55
C GLY A 35 -8.60 7.31 7.10
N LYS A 36 -8.49 6.21 6.33
CA LYS A 36 -7.86 4.96 6.80
C LYS A 36 -6.39 4.89 6.45
N GLY A 37 -5.66 4.05 7.17
CA GLY A 37 -4.23 3.80 6.94
C GLY A 37 -3.86 2.33 6.94
N ALA A 38 -2.78 2.00 6.24
CA ALA A 38 -2.19 0.67 6.19
C ALA A 38 -0.66 0.73 6.19
N ILE A 39 -0.04 -0.30 6.76
CA ILE A 39 1.42 -0.45 6.73
C ILE A 39 1.77 -1.52 5.70
N ILE A 40 2.64 -1.17 4.75
CA ILE A 40 3.06 -2.05 3.66
C ILE A 40 4.57 -2.25 3.75
N PRO A 41 5.07 -3.50 3.82
CA PRO A 41 6.51 -3.74 3.82
C PRO A 41 7.12 -3.42 2.45
N ASP A 42 8.33 -2.86 2.46
CA ASP A 42 9.18 -2.69 1.28
C ASP A 42 10.27 -3.77 1.28
N TRP A 43 9.99 -4.93 0.70
CA TRP A 43 10.99 -6.02 0.54
C TRP A 43 11.94 -5.80 -0.65
N GLY A 44 12.01 -4.58 -1.17
CA GLY A 44 12.87 -4.21 -2.29
C GLY A 44 12.52 -4.97 -3.56
N ARG A 45 13.36 -5.95 -3.93
CA ARG A 45 13.20 -6.74 -5.17
C ARG A 45 12.23 -7.92 -5.03
N LYS A 46 11.85 -8.29 -3.81
CA LYS A 46 10.94 -9.42 -3.57
C LYS A 46 9.49 -9.01 -3.74
N ASP A 47 8.69 -9.96 -4.23
CA ASP A 47 7.26 -9.80 -4.31
C ASP A 47 6.60 -9.85 -2.94
N LEU A 48 5.60 -8.99 -2.77
CA LEU A 48 4.74 -9.02 -1.59
C LEU A 48 3.74 -10.17 -1.70
N LYS A 49 3.51 -10.85 -0.57
CA LYS A 49 2.52 -11.93 -0.49
C LYS A 49 1.14 -11.38 -0.79
N ILE A 50 0.34 -12.13 -1.54
CA ILE A 50 -1.01 -11.72 -1.95
C ILE A 50 -1.92 -11.38 -0.76
N GLY A 51 -1.82 -12.15 0.33
CA GLY A 51 -2.57 -11.89 1.56
C GLY A 51 -2.20 -10.58 2.22
N THR A 52 -0.92 -10.20 2.19
CA THR A 52 -0.43 -8.91 2.69
C THR A 52 -1.03 -7.77 1.88
N LEU A 53 -1.03 -7.89 0.55
CA LEU A 53 -1.60 -6.87 -0.34
C LEU A 53 -3.10 -6.72 -0.13
N ARG A 54 -3.85 -7.84 -0.14
CA ARG A 54 -5.30 -7.83 0.10
C ARG A 54 -5.65 -7.20 1.43
N ASN A 55 -4.93 -7.52 2.50
CA ASN A 55 -5.18 -6.93 3.80
C ASN A 55 -4.89 -5.42 3.81
N ALA A 56 -3.80 -4.96 3.20
CA ALA A 56 -3.47 -3.54 3.12
C ALA A 56 -4.50 -2.75 2.30
N VAL A 57 -4.89 -3.26 1.13
CA VAL A 57 -5.92 -2.65 0.26
C VAL A 57 -7.25 -2.53 1.00
N ARG A 58 -7.68 -3.60 1.68
CA ARG A 58 -8.89 -3.59 2.52
C ARG A 58 -8.79 -2.59 3.68
N GLN A 59 -7.64 -2.51 4.34
CA GLN A 59 -7.40 -1.53 5.42
C GLN A 59 -7.51 -0.09 4.91
N LEU A 60 -7.01 0.19 3.70
CA LEU A 60 -7.17 1.51 3.06
C LEU A 60 -8.61 1.78 2.59
N GLY A 61 -9.52 0.82 2.72
CA GLY A 61 -10.92 0.95 2.28
C GLY A 61 -11.05 0.96 0.76
N LEU A 62 -10.15 0.27 0.06
CA LEU A 62 -10.15 0.16 -1.39
C LEU A 62 -10.68 -1.22 -1.82
N ASP A 63 -11.24 -1.28 -3.01
CA ASP A 63 -11.62 -2.55 -3.62
C ASP A 63 -10.40 -3.27 -4.22
N TRP A 64 -10.41 -4.60 -4.13
CA TRP A 64 -9.28 -5.42 -4.59
C TRP A 64 -9.19 -5.50 -6.11
N GLN A 65 -10.32 -5.51 -6.81
CA GLN A 65 -10.42 -5.57 -8.25
C GLN A 65 -9.96 -4.24 -8.84
N ASP A 66 -10.40 -3.12 -8.26
CA ASP A 66 -9.94 -1.78 -8.66
C ASP A 66 -8.42 -1.64 -8.48
N PHE A 67 -7.87 -2.10 -7.34
CA PHE A 67 -6.42 -2.13 -7.13
C PHE A 67 -5.68 -2.99 -8.17
N ARG A 68 -6.32 -4.05 -8.68
CA ARG A 68 -5.73 -5.00 -9.62
C ARG A 68 -5.84 -4.60 -11.09
N SER A 69 -6.75 -3.69 -11.44
CA SER A 69 -6.83 -3.04 -12.75
C SER A 69 -5.51 -2.35 -13.12
#